data_AF-A0A7S1RL70-F1
#
_entry.id   AF-A0A7S1RL70-F1
#
_cell.length_a   1.000
_cell.length_b   1.000
_cell.length_c   1.000
_cell.angle_alpha   90.00
_cell.angle_beta   90.00
_cell.angle_gamma   90.00
#
_symmetry.space_group_name_H-M   'P 1'
#
loop_
_entity.id
_entity.type
_entity.pdbx_description
1 polymer ?
#
loop_
_entity_poly.entity_id
_entity_poly.type
_entity_poly.pdbx_seq_one_letter_code
_entity_poly.pdbx_strand_id
1 'polypeptide(L)'
;RRDGFTPKAAGVCLLDPKRAHTLGIVLRRCPLPFDALCEALRQGDFSVRLSEEDVAVLLNAWPTEKEQQLVVDHAKGSEGALRDMERCVRQVAAIPRCEARLRFLHLSASLTTFHKALDDGAGAMRQACKEMRGSARWRELLATALGLGNYLNHGDCAKQRADGFTIEALLELRNFKAAASGVAA
;
A
#
# COMPACT_ATOMS: atom_id res chain seq x y z
N ARG A 1 -17.77 20.17 21.08
CA ARG A 1 -16.53 19.74 21.77
C ARG A 1 -16.39 18.24 21.49
N ARG A 2 -15.27 17.79 20.92
CA ARG A 2 -15.05 16.35 20.70
C ARG A 2 -14.57 15.78 22.03
N ASP A 3 -15.33 14.86 22.60
CA ASP A 3 -14.94 14.11 23.78
C ASP A 3 -13.89 13.06 23.35
N GLY A 4 -12.66 13.55 23.13
CA GLY A 4 -11.52 12.70 22.78
C GLY A 4 -11.06 11.88 23.97
N PHE A 5 -10.41 10.75 23.71
CA PHE A 5 -9.82 9.91 24.75
C PHE A 5 -8.78 10.69 25.56
N THR A 6 -9.05 10.89 26.86
CA THR A 6 -8.13 11.52 27.82
C THR A 6 -7.87 10.56 28.99
N PRO A 7 -6.75 9.83 28.98
CA PRO A 7 -6.45 8.86 30.03
C PRO A 7 -6.08 9.55 31.36
N LYS A 8 -6.74 9.17 32.45
CA LYS A 8 -6.42 9.53 33.84
C LYS A 8 -5.36 8.59 34.42
N ALA A 9 -4.48 9.13 35.26
CA ALA A 9 -3.30 8.44 35.77
C ALA A 9 -3.53 7.58 37.03
N ALA A 10 -4.70 7.68 37.69
CA ALA A 10 -4.98 6.97 38.93
C ALA A 10 -5.33 5.49 38.67
N GLY A 11 -4.69 4.56 39.39
CA GLY A 11 -4.98 3.12 39.31
C GLY A 11 -3.75 2.22 39.10
N VAL A 12 -3.99 0.92 38.88
CA VAL A 12 -2.94 -0.09 38.68
C VAL A 12 -2.27 0.05 37.30
N CYS A 13 -0.93 0.06 37.31
CA CYS A 13 -0.07 0.14 36.12
C CYS A 13 0.45 -1.24 35.73
N LEU A 14 -0.04 -1.78 34.61
CA LEU A 14 0.39 -3.10 34.11
C LEU A 14 1.18 -3.00 32.81
N LEU A 15 0.87 -2.01 31.98
CA LEU A 15 1.56 -1.78 30.71
C LEU A 15 2.88 -1.03 30.95
N ASP A 16 3.87 -1.27 30.09
CA ASP A 16 5.06 -0.43 30.03
C ASP A 16 4.65 1.04 29.82
N PRO A 17 5.23 2.00 30.57
CA PRO A 17 4.83 3.41 30.47
C PRO A 17 4.98 4.00 29.07
N LYS A 18 6.01 3.62 28.31
CA LYS A 18 6.19 4.09 26.93
C LYS A 18 5.12 3.52 26.02
N ARG A 19 4.82 2.22 26.15
CA ARG A 19 3.73 1.55 25.42
C ARG A 19 2.37 2.19 25.70
N ALA A 20 2.03 2.39 26.98
CA ALA A 20 0.79 3.04 27.39
C ALA A 20 0.68 4.47 26.83
N HIS A 21 1.78 5.22 26.82
CA HIS A 21 1.83 6.56 26.26
C HIS A 21 1.64 6.55 24.73
N THR A 22 2.35 5.69 24.00
CA THR A 22 2.19 5.55 22.54
C THR A 22 0.76 5.19 22.15
N LEU A 23 0.17 4.21 22.83
CA LEU A 23 -1.23 3.83 22.58
C LEU A 23 -2.18 4.98 22.90
N GLY A 24 -1.98 5.70 24.00
CA GLY A 24 -2.78 6.88 24.35
C GLY A 24 -2.71 7.99 23.28
N ILE A 25 -1.53 8.26 22.71
CA ILE A 25 -1.37 9.21 21.59
C ILE A 25 -2.17 8.75 20.37
N VAL A 26 -2.03 7.48 19.99
CA VAL A 26 -2.70 6.93 18.81
C VAL A 26 -4.22 6.97 18.97
N LEU A 27 -4.74 6.54 20.11
CA LEU A 27 -6.17 6.58 20.40
C LEU A 27 -6.73 8.00 20.44
N ARG A 28 -5.95 8.98 20.92
CA ARG A 28 -6.35 10.39 20.93
C ARG A 28 -6.36 11.02 19.53
N ARG A 29 -5.50 10.55 18.62
CA ARG A 29 -5.43 11.01 17.22
C ARG A 29 -6.46 10.34 16.32
N CYS A 30 -6.94 9.15 16.71
CA CYS A 30 -7.97 8.42 15.99
C CYS A 30 -9.22 9.31 15.79
N PRO A 31 -9.71 9.48 14.55
CA PRO A 31 -10.89 10.30 14.29
C PRO A 31 -12.18 9.65 14.81
N LEU A 32 -12.17 8.33 15.02
CA LEU A 32 -13.27 7.57 15.60
C LEU A 32 -13.05 7.42 17.12
N PRO A 33 -14.03 7.77 17.98
CA PRO A 33 -13.95 7.54 19.41
C PRO A 33 -13.66 6.07 19.74
N PHE A 34 -12.89 5.81 20.79
CA PHE A 34 -12.45 4.46 21.15
C PHE A 34 -13.62 3.48 21.36
N ASP A 35 -14.66 3.90 22.09
CA ASP A 35 -15.84 3.04 22.33
C ASP A 35 -16.56 2.69 21.01
N ALA A 36 -16.64 3.65 20.08
CA ALA A 36 -17.22 3.45 18.77
C ALA A 36 -16.35 2.52 17.89
N LEU A 37 -15.02 2.63 17.98
CA LEU A 37 -14.09 1.70 17.33
C LEU A 37 -14.27 0.27 17.88
N CYS A 38 -14.31 0.11 19.20
CA CYS A 38 -14.53 -1.18 19.84
C CYS A 38 -15.87 -1.79 19.44
N GLU A 39 -16.94 -1.00 19.36
CA GLU A 39 -18.25 -1.47 18.93
C GLU A 39 -18.28 -1.86 17.46
N ALA A 40 -17.70 -1.05 16.58
CA ALA A 40 -17.57 -1.37 15.15
C ALA A 40 -16.82 -2.69 14.94
N LEU A 41 -15.69 -2.89 15.63
CA LEU A 41 -14.94 -4.14 15.58
C LEU A 41 -15.76 -5.32 16.11
N ARG A 42 -16.48 -5.15 17.23
CA ARG A 42 -17.34 -6.19 17.82
C ARG A 42 -18.46 -6.62 16.86
N GLN A 43 -19.12 -5.66 16.24
CA GLN A 43 -20.20 -5.90 15.27
C GLN A 43 -19.68 -6.37 13.91
N GLY A 44 -18.40 -6.13 13.60
CA GLY A 44 -17.85 -6.36 12.26
C GLY A 44 -18.32 -5.31 11.26
N ASP A 45 -18.61 -4.10 11.72
CA ASP A 45 -18.88 -2.96 10.86
C ASP A 45 -17.57 -2.37 10.35
N PHE A 46 -17.24 -2.68 9.10
CA PHE A 46 -16.04 -2.20 8.42
C PHE A 46 -16.31 -1.02 7.47
N SER A 47 -17.48 -0.40 7.58
CA SER A 47 -17.88 0.79 6.82
C SER A 47 -17.55 2.10 7.54
N VAL A 48 -17.03 2.02 8.77
CA VAL A 48 -16.65 3.19 9.57
C VAL A 48 -15.63 4.08 8.86
N ARG A 49 -15.74 5.39 9.11
CA ARG A 49 -14.88 6.40 8.46
C ARG A 49 -13.49 6.45 9.09
N LEU A 50 -12.66 5.47 8.74
CA LEU A 50 -11.23 5.44 9.04
C LEU A 50 -10.45 5.26 7.72
N SER A 51 -9.41 6.07 7.53
CA SER A 51 -8.53 5.90 6.38
C SER A 51 -7.60 4.70 6.55
N GLU A 52 -7.01 4.20 5.46
CA GLU A 52 -6.00 3.14 5.51
C GLU A 52 -4.85 3.50 6.47
N GLU A 53 -4.39 4.76 6.42
CA GLU A 53 -3.33 5.29 7.27
C GLU A 53 -3.72 5.30 8.75
N ASP A 54 -4.95 5.71 9.08
CA ASP A 54 -5.46 5.70 10.47
C ASP A 54 -5.42 4.29 11.04
N VAL A 55 -5.89 3.30 10.27
CA VAL A 55 -5.93 1.90 10.71
C VAL A 55 -4.52 1.30 10.79
N ALA A 56 -3.61 1.67 9.90
CA ALA A 56 -2.21 1.24 9.97
C ALA A 56 -1.52 1.74 11.24
N VAL A 57 -1.74 2.99 11.63
CA VAL A 57 -1.21 3.55 12.89
C VAL A 57 -1.81 2.84 14.10
N LEU A 58 -3.11 2.53 14.08
CA LEU A 58 -3.76 1.72 15.12
C LEU A 58 -3.15 0.33 15.24
N LEU A 59 -2.95 -0.38 14.13
CA LEU A 59 -2.35 -1.71 14.11
C LEU A 59 -0.94 -1.72 14.72
N ASN A 60 -0.12 -0.72 14.40
CA ASN A 60 1.25 -0.63 14.94
C ASN A 60 1.30 -0.39 16.45
N ALA A 61 0.31 0.32 17.00
CA ALA A 61 0.21 0.58 18.43
C ALA A 61 -0.67 -0.44 19.17
N TRP A 62 -1.32 -1.37 18.46
CA TRP A 62 -2.35 -2.24 19.02
C TRP A 62 -1.82 -3.07 20.19
N PRO A 63 -2.64 -3.31 21.24
CA PRO A 63 -2.23 -4.14 22.36
C PRO A 63 -1.89 -5.56 21.90
N THR A 64 -0.71 -6.05 22.26
CA THR A 64 -0.28 -7.42 21.99
C THR A 64 -1.09 -8.42 22.80
N GLU A 65 -1.13 -9.68 22.36
CA GLU A 65 -1.83 -10.75 23.07
C GLU A 65 -1.29 -10.93 24.51
N LYS A 66 0.03 -10.75 24.72
CA LYS A 66 0.65 -10.77 26.05
C LYS A 66 0.16 -9.64 26.94
N GLU A 67 0.10 -8.40 26.42
CA GLU A 67 -0.42 -7.23 27.14
C GLU A 67 -1.91 -7.42 27.49
N GLN A 68 -2.70 -7.96 26.56
CA GLN A 68 -4.11 -8.28 26.78
C GLN A 68 -4.30 -9.32 27.89
N GLN A 69 -3.55 -10.43 27.82
CA GLN A 69 -3.63 -11.51 28.80
C GLN A 69 -3.23 -11.04 30.19
N LEU A 70 -2.15 -10.25 30.31
CA LEU A 70 -1.70 -9.68 31.58
C LEU A 70 -2.81 -8.85 32.27
N VAL A 71 -3.50 -8.00 31.49
CA VAL A 71 -4.61 -7.19 31.99
C VAL A 71 -5.80 -8.05 32.39
N VAL A 72 -6.15 -9.05 31.57
CA VAL A 72 -7.26 -9.97 31.83
C VAL A 72 -7.02 -10.79 33.10
N ASP A 73 -5.81 -11.31 33.30
CA ASP A 73 -5.51 -12.14 34.46
C ASP A 73 -5.44 -11.35 35.76
N HIS A 74 -4.88 -10.12 35.72
CA HIS A 74 -4.94 -9.23 36.87
C HIS A 74 -6.39 -8.89 37.26
N ALA A 75 -7.23 -8.62 36.27
CA ALA A 75 -8.63 -8.28 36.47
C ALA A 75 -9.50 -9.41 37.06
N LYS A 76 -9.06 -10.68 36.99
CA LYS A 76 -9.74 -11.82 37.63
C LYS A 76 -9.44 -11.92 39.13
N GLY A 77 -8.27 -11.44 39.57
CA GLY A 77 -7.78 -11.62 40.94
C GLY A 77 -7.84 -10.37 41.83
N SER A 78 -8.15 -9.19 41.27
CA SER A 78 -8.20 -7.93 42.00
C SER A 78 -9.22 -6.98 41.39
N GLU A 79 -10.09 -6.39 42.22
CA GLU A 79 -10.97 -5.27 41.84
C GLU A 79 -10.23 -3.92 41.85
N GLY A 80 -8.90 -3.91 42.00
CA GLY A 80 -8.10 -2.71 41.89
C GLY A 80 -8.47 -1.93 40.63
N ALA A 81 -8.78 -0.64 40.78
CA ALA A 81 -9.18 0.21 39.66
C ALA A 81 -8.02 0.28 38.66
N LEU A 82 -8.12 -0.48 37.57
CA LEU A 82 -7.23 -0.38 36.41
C LEU A 82 -7.20 1.08 35.95
N ARG A 83 -6.02 1.61 35.59
CA ARG A 83 -5.99 2.94 34.95
C ARG A 83 -6.69 2.86 33.59
N ASP A 84 -6.96 4.03 33.02
CA ASP A 84 -7.74 4.15 31.79
C ASP A 84 -7.15 3.35 30.63
N MET A 85 -5.82 3.29 30.52
CA MET A 85 -5.15 2.51 29.47
C MET A 85 -5.37 1.01 29.62
N GLU A 86 -5.18 0.47 30.83
CA GLU A 86 -5.46 -0.92 31.13
C GLU A 86 -6.94 -1.26 30.93
N ARG A 87 -7.87 -0.33 31.26
CA ARG A 87 -9.29 -0.50 30.94
C ARG A 87 -9.54 -0.58 29.43
N CYS A 88 -8.85 0.22 28.61
CA CYS A 88 -8.94 0.14 27.15
C CYS A 88 -8.45 -1.22 26.64
N VAL A 89 -7.28 -1.68 27.11
CA VAL A 89 -6.74 -2.99 26.74
C VAL A 89 -7.70 -4.11 27.14
N ARG A 90 -8.35 -4.01 28.30
CA ARG A 90 -9.38 -4.96 28.73
C ARG A 90 -10.59 -4.98 27.77
N GLN A 91 -11.04 -3.82 27.30
CA GLN A 91 -12.13 -3.75 26.30
C GLN A 91 -11.72 -4.40 24.97
N VAL A 92 -10.48 -4.20 24.52
CA VAL A 92 -9.93 -4.85 23.33
C VAL A 92 -9.91 -6.37 23.51
N ALA A 93 -9.42 -6.86 24.65
CA ALA A 93 -9.33 -8.29 24.97
C ALA A 93 -10.71 -8.98 25.03
N ALA A 94 -11.78 -8.23 25.32
CA ALA A 94 -13.15 -8.74 25.32
C ALA A 94 -13.72 -8.92 23.90
N ILE A 95 -13.07 -8.40 22.85
CA ILE A 95 -13.54 -8.53 21.47
C ILE A 95 -12.92 -9.80 20.84
N PRO A 96 -13.73 -10.76 20.39
CA PRO A 96 -13.21 -11.99 19.78
C PRO A 96 -12.40 -11.70 18.52
N ARG A 97 -11.15 -12.19 18.48
CA ARG A 97 -10.23 -12.02 17.34
C ARG A 97 -10.05 -10.54 16.94
N CYS A 98 -9.95 -9.65 17.93
CA CYS A 98 -9.96 -8.20 17.72
C CYS A 98 -8.89 -7.72 16.71
N GLU A 99 -7.65 -8.20 16.82
CA GLU A 99 -6.57 -7.82 15.90
C GLU A 99 -6.87 -8.26 14.46
N ALA A 100 -7.41 -9.46 14.25
CA ALA A 100 -7.79 -9.92 12.92
C ALA A 100 -8.93 -9.06 12.32
N ARG A 101 -9.90 -8.65 13.14
CA ARG A 101 -10.96 -7.73 12.72
C ARG A 101 -10.42 -6.35 12.36
N LEU A 102 -9.43 -5.84 13.11
CA LEU A 102 -8.76 -4.58 12.79
C LEU A 102 -7.95 -4.67 11.48
N ARG A 103 -7.28 -5.80 11.22
CA ARG A 103 -6.64 -6.06 9.92
C ARG A 103 -7.65 -6.13 8.78
N PHE A 104 -8.84 -6.68 9.01
CA PHE A 104 -9.91 -6.68 8.02
C PHE A 104 -10.46 -5.27 7.77
N LEU A 105 -10.59 -4.44 8.81
CA LEU A 105 -10.92 -3.02 8.65
C LEU A 105 -9.88 -2.30 7.79
N HIS A 106 -8.59 -2.57 7.99
CA HIS A 106 -7.52 -2.00 7.18
C HIS A 106 -7.64 -2.41 5.70
N LEU A 107 -7.89 -3.70 5.44
CA LEU A 107 -8.17 -4.19 4.09
C LEU A 107 -9.39 -3.51 3.47
N SER A 108 -10.49 -3.37 4.22
CA SER A 108 -11.70 -2.68 3.76
C SER A 108 -11.41 -1.24 3.33
N ALA A 109 -10.59 -0.53 4.10
CA ALA A 109 -10.21 0.85 3.83
C ALA A 109 -9.33 1.00 2.57
N SER A 110 -8.51 0.00 2.24
CA SER A 110 -7.58 0.06 1.09
C SER A 110 -8.11 -0.60 -0.18
N LEU A 111 -9.08 -1.51 -0.07
CA LEU A 111 -9.52 -2.39 -1.16
C LEU A 111 -10.01 -1.62 -2.40
N THR A 112 -10.79 -0.56 -2.20
CA THR A 112 -11.33 0.24 -3.31
C THR A 112 -10.22 0.93 -4.10
N THR A 113 -9.27 1.55 -3.38
CA THR A 113 -8.13 2.24 -3.99
C THR A 113 -7.21 1.26 -4.71
N PHE A 114 -6.94 0.11 -4.07
CA PHE A 114 -6.14 -0.97 -4.65
C PHE A 114 -6.77 -1.53 -5.92
N HIS A 115 -8.07 -1.83 -5.90
CA HIS A 115 -8.80 -2.35 -7.06
C HIS A 115 -8.77 -1.36 -8.23
N LYS A 116 -9.02 -0.07 -7.95
CA LYS A 116 -8.97 0.97 -8.98
C LYS A 116 -7.58 1.08 -9.61
N ALA A 117 -6.52 1.10 -8.81
CA ALA A 117 -5.16 1.18 -9.32
C ALA A 117 -4.81 -0.02 -10.23
N LEU A 118 -5.25 -1.22 -9.86
CA LEU A 118 -5.09 -2.41 -10.70
C LEU A 118 -5.85 -2.30 -12.02
N ASP A 119 -7.11 -1.88 -11.98
CA ASP A 119 -7.95 -1.75 -13.17
C ASP A 119 -7.41 -0.67 -14.12
N ASP A 120 -7.00 0.47 -13.60
CA ASP A 120 -6.40 1.56 -14.37
C ASP A 120 -5.10 1.08 -15.05
N GLY A 121 -4.21 0.41 -14.31
CA GLY A 121 -2.95 -0.13 -14.84
C GLY A 121 -3.18 -1.21 -15.91
N ALA A 122 -4.08 -2.15 -15.67
CA ALA A 122 -4.43 -3.18 -16.63
C ALA A 122 -5.11 -2.59 -17.88
N GLY A 123 -5.97 -1.58 -17.69
CA GLY A 123 -6.60 -0.82 -18.76
C GLY A 123 -5.57 -0.13 -19.66
N ALA A 124 -4.64 0.60 -19.06
CA ALA A 124 -3.57 1.29 -19.78
C ALA A 124 -2.70 0.30 -20.60
N MET A 125 -2.31 -0.83 -20.00
CA MET A 125 -1.52 -1.85 -20.70
C MET A 125 -2.29 -2.47 -21.87
N ARG A 126 -3.56 -2.83 -21.68
CA ARG A 126 -4.41 -3.37 -22.76
C ARG A 126 -4.55 -2.37 -23.90
N GLN A 127 -4.78 -1.10 -23.57
CA GLN A 127 -4.95 -0.05 -24.56
C GLN A 127 -3.65 0.20 -25.34
N ALA A 128 -2.50 0.30 -24.67
CA ALA A 128 -1.20 0.42 -25.32
C ALA A 128 -0.91 -0.74 -26.28
N CYS A 129 -1.17 -1.99 -25.86
CA CYS A 129 -1.02 -3.15 -26.75
C CYS A 129 -1.93 -3.08 -27.98
N LYS A 130 -3.17 -2.61 -27.81
CA LYS A 130 -4.13 -2.45 -28.92
C LYS A 130 -3.67 -1.38 -29.89
N GLU A 131 -3.19 -0.25 -29.40
CA GLU A 131 -2.69 0.86 -30.21
C GLU A 131 -1.44 0.46 -31.00
N MET A 132 -0.45 -0.16 -30.36
CA MET A 132 0.76 -0.63 -31.05
C MET A 132 0.44 -1.66 -32.14
N ARG A 133 -0.43 -2.64 -31.85
CA ARG A 133 -0.84 -3.66 -32.82
C ARG A 133 -1.68 -3.07 -33.95
N GLY A 134 -2.51 -2.07 -33.68
CA GLY A 134 -3.36 -1.41 -34.66
C GLY A 134 -2.62 -0.43 -35.57
N SER A 135 -1.54 0.19 -35.07
CA SER A 135 -0.86 1.31 -35.75
C SER A 135 -0.10 0.88 -37.01
N ALA A 136 -0.59 1.34 -38.17
CA ALA A 136 0.12 1.16 -39.45
C ALA A 136 1.44 1.93 -39.48
N ARG A 137 1.46 3.16 -38.96
CA ARG A 137 2.67 4.00 -38.88
C ARG A 137 3.76 3.36 -38.02
N TRP A 138 3.37 2.69 -36.94
CA TRP A 138 4.32 1.96 -36.11
C TRP A 138 4.98 0.82 -36.90
N ARG A 139 4.20 0.03 -37.64
CA ARG A 139 4.75 -1.03 -38.52
C ARG A 139 5.67 -0.48 -39.60
N GLU A 140 5.31 0.65 -40.19
CA GLU A 140 6.13 1.31 -41.21
C GLU A 140 7.47 1.80 -40.64
N LEU A 141 7.46 2.39 -39.44
CA LEU A 141 8.67 2.78 -38.72
C LEU A 141 9.56 1.57 -38.44
N LEU A 142 8.99 0.47 -37.94
CA LEU A 142 9.74 -0.77 -37.69
C LEU A 142 10.34 -1.35 -38.98
N ALA A 143 9.59 -1.36 -40.08
CA ALA A 143 10.09 -1.83 -41.38
C ALA A 143 11.23 -0.95 -41.90
N THR A 144 11.12 0.37 -41.73
CA THR A 144 12.16 1.32 -42.12
C THR A 144 13.43 1.12 -41.29
N ALA A 145 13.27 0.97 -39.97
CA ALA A 145 14.39 0.69 -39.06
C ALA A 145 15.09 -0.65 -39.40
N LEU A 146 14.32 -1.70 -39.72
CA LEU A 146 14.87 -2.99 -40.15
C LEU A 146 15.66 -2.84 -41.45
N GLY A 147 15.10 -2.12 -42.43
CA GLY A 147 15.74 -1.85 -43.71
C GLY A 147 17.06 -1.09 -43.54
N LEU A 148 17.04 -0.01 -42.74
CA LEU A 148 18.23 0.78 -42.44
C LEU A 148 19.30 -0.06 -41.72
N GLY A 149 18.90 -0.81 -40.69
CA GLY A 149 19.81 -1.68 -39.94
C GLY A 149 20.45 -2.75 -40.82
N ASN A 150 19.67 -3.40 -41.70
CA ASN A 150 20.19 -4.38 -42.65
C ASN A 150 21.15 -3.75 -43.67
N TYR A 151 20.86 -2.53 -44.16
CA TYR A 151 21.75 -1.83 -45.09
C TYR A 151 23.09 -1.47 -44.43
N LEU A 152 23.06 -0.87 -43.24
CA LEU A 152 24.27 -0.44 -42.53
C LEU A 152 25.15 -1.62 -42.10
N ASN A 153 24.57 -2.79 -41.82
CA ASN A 153 25.29 -3.97 -41.36
C ASN A 153 25.62 -4.98 -42.48
N HIS A 154 25.36 -4.65 -43.75
CA HIS A 154 25.48 -5.57 -44.88
C HIS A 154 26.91 -6.14 -45.10
N GLY A 155 27.95 -5.53 -44.52
CA GLY A 155 29.36 -5.93 -44.68
C GLY A 155 29.97 -6.70 -43.50
N ASP A 156 29.21 -6.97 -42.44
CA ASP A 156 29.70 -7.75 -41.30
C ASP A 156 29.53 -9.24 -41.63
N CYS A 157 30.60 -9.94 -42.05
CA CYS A 157 30.57 -11.33 -42.53
C CYS A 157 29.93 -12.34 -41.54
N ALA A 158 29.76 -11.97 -40.28
CA ALA A 158 29.11 -12.77 -39.25
C ALA A 158 27.59 -12.55 -39.13
N LYS A 159 27.03 -11.50 -39.73
CA LYS A 159 25.60 -11.15 -39.62
C LYS A 159 24.89 -11.33 -40.96
N GLN A 160 24.08 -12.37 -41.04
CA GLN A 160 23.12 -12.53 -42.13
C GLN A 160 22.05 -11.42 -42.06
N ARG A 161 21.33 -11.20 -43.18
CA ARG A 161 20.17 -10.31 -43.23
C ARG A 161 19.19 -10.69 -42.11
N ALA A 162 18.79 -9.71 -41.31
CA ALA A 162 17.83 -9.90 -40.23
C ALA A 162 16.39 -9.79 -40.74
N ASP A 163 15.50 -10.63 -40.21
CA ASP A 163 14.06 -10.57 -40.44
C ASP A 163 13.30 -9.77 -39.37
N GLY A 164 13.99 -9.38 -38.30
CA GLY A 164 13.45 -8.61 -37.19
C GLY A 164 14.51 -8.18 -36.20
N PHE A 165 14.13 -7.35 -35.23
CA PHE A 165 14.98 -6.85 -34.15
C PHE A 165 14.14 -6.65 -32.87
N THR A 166 14.78 -6.55 -31.71
CA THR A 166 14.13 -6.27 -30.43
C THR A 166 13.72 -4.80 -30.33
N ILE A 167 12.57 -4.47 -29.73
CA ILE A 167 12.08 -3.07 -29.66
C ILE A 167 13.12 -2.14 -28.99
N GLU A 168 13.88 -2.65 -28.02
CA GLU A 168 14.96 -1.96 -27.34
C GLU A 168 16.06 -1.48 -28.30
N ALA A 169 16.31 -2.20 -29.40
CA ALA A 169 17.31 -1.82 -30.41
C ALA A 169 16.96 -0.50 -31.11
N LEU A 170 15.70 -0.05 -31.08
CA LEU A 170 15.33 1.29 -31.59
C LEU A 170 16.01 2.41 -30.82
N LEU A 171 16.33 2.21 -29.53
CA LEU A 171 17.01 3.22 -28.72
C LEU A 171 18.44 3.47 -29.19
N GLU A 172 19.06 2.47 -29.82
CA GLU A 172 20.41 2.55 -30.37
C GLU A 172 20.45 3.35 -31.68
N LEU A 173 19.32 3.57 -32.36
CA LEU A 173 19.28 4.37 -33.60
C LEU A 173 19.77 5.80 -33.37
N ARG A 174 19.58 6.37 -32.18
CA ARG A 174 20.13 7.68 -31.80
C ARG A 174 21.66 7.73 -31.88
N ASN A 175 22.33 6.61 -31.66
CA ASN A 175 23.79 6.54 -31.61
C ASN A 175 24.41 6.53 -33.01
N PHE A 176 23.59 6.31 -34.05
CA PHE A 176 24.03 6.42 -35.44
C PHE A 176 24.17 7.88 -35.85
N LYS A 177 25.38 8.27 -36.24
CA LYS A 177 25.65 9.58 -36.83
C LYS A 177 25.38 9.54 -38.32
N ALA A 178 24.65 10.52 -38.84
CA ALA A 178 24.57 10.72 -40.27
C ALA A 178 25.97 11.01 -40.82
N ALA A 179 26.31 10.43 -41.96
CA ALA A 179 27.46 10.91 -42.72
C ALA A 179 27.17 12.37 -43.07
N ALA A 180 28.01 13.30 -42.61
CA ALA A 180 27.86 14.71 -42.93
C ALA A 180 27.81 14.84 -44.45
N SER A 181 26.64 15.20 -44.97
CA SER A 181 26.49 15.54 -46.38
C SER A 181 27.27 16.84 -46.55
N GLY A 182 28.47 16.77 -47.08
CA GLY A 182 29.14 17.91 -47.67
C GLY A 182 28.35 18.36 -48.89
N VAL A 183 27.19 18.96 -48.69
CA VAL A 183 26.56 19.80 -49.70
C VAL A 183 27.19 21.16 -49.49
N ALA A 184 28.29 21.39 -50.19
CA ALA A 184 28.81 22.72 -50.39
C ALA A 184 27.69 23.57 -51.01
N ALA A 185 27.27 24.60 -50.28
CA ALA A 185 26.42 25.67 -50.77
C ALA A 185 27.20 26.55 -51.76
#